data_AF-A0A929G6W5-F1
#
_entry.id   AF-A0A929G6W5-F1
#
_cell.length_a   1.000
_cell.length_b   1.000
_cell.length_c   1.000
_cell.angle_alpha   90.00
_cell.angle_beta   90.00
_cell.angle_gamma   90.00
#
_symmetry.space_group_name_H-M   'P 1'
#
loop_
_entity.id
_entity.type
_entity.pdbx_description
1 polymer ?
#
loop_
_entity_poly.entity_id
_entity_poly.type
_entity_poly.pdbx_seq_one_letter_code
_entity_poly.pdbx_strand_id
1 'polypeptide(L)'
;MDVAISVDGVPIRLTAERWLHIVENHDDLAGHYDSVLMALEDPDLILRGHRGSLIAVRGSGRGRYLAVVYRQVSLEDGFVITAYFTSRVDRRKAIWKG
;
A
#
# COMPACT_ATOMS: atom_id res chain seq x y z
N MET A 1 -4.04 7.45 14.15
CA MET A 1 -2.93 7.47 13.19
C MET A 1 -2.17 6.22 13.48
N ASP A 2 -2.07 5.36 12.48
CA ASP A 2 -1.43 4.07 12.63
C ASP A 2 -0.21 3.99 11.73
N VAL A 3 0.70 3.09 12.07
CA VAL A 3 1.98 2.92 11.40
C VAL A 3 2.16 1.45 11.10
N ALA A 4 2.42 1.14 9.84
CA ALA A 4 2.81 -0.17 9.36
C ALA A 4 4.32 -0.20 9.12
N ILE A 5 5.01 -1.28 9.46
CA ILE A 5 6.43 -1.44 9.14
C ILE A 5 6.56 -2.09 7.77
N SER A 6 7.12 -1.37 6.80
CA SER A 6 7.33 -1.94 5.45
C SER A 6 8.39 -3.05 5.45
N VAL A 7 8.48 -3.81 4.35
CA VAL A 7 9.48 -4.89 4.20
C VAL A 7 10.93 -4.42 4.34
N ASP A 8 11.20 -3.14 4.10
CA ASP A 8 12.52 -2.54 4.26
C ASP A 8 12.79 -2.10 5.71
N GLY A 9 11.88 -2.38 6.64
CA GLY A 9 11.94 -1.95 8.05
C GLY A 9 11.55 -0.49 8.26
N VAL A 10 11.11 0.23 7.22
CA VAL A 10 10.77 1.66 7.33
C VAL A 10 9.32 1.82 7.84
N PRO A 11 9.08 2.64 8.87
CA PRO A 11 7.74 2.98 9.35
C PRO A 11 6.95 3.79 8.31
N ILE A 12 5.74 3.31 7.95
CA ILE A 12 4.84 3.94 6.99
C ILE A 12 3.56 4.38 7.70
N ARG A 13 3.35 5.68 7.81
CA ARG A 13 2.18 6.23 8.48
C ARG A 13 0.95 6.33 7.59
N LEU A 14 -0.20 6.01 8.16
CA LEU A 14 -1.53 6.29 7.63
C LEU A 14 -2.28 7.19 8.61
N THR A 15 -2.48 8.45 8.23
CA THR A 15 -3.23 9.42 9.04
C THR A 15 -4.72 9.32 8.76
N ALA A 16 -5.56 9.74 9.71
CA ALA A 16 -7.02 9.75 9.55
C ALA A 16 -7.46 10.64 8.37
N GLU A 17 -6.83 11.81 8.21
CA GLU A 17 -7.07 12.71 7.06
C GLU A 17 -6.73 12.02 5.73
N ARG A 18 -5.59 11.32 5.67
CA ARG A 18 -5.18 10.61 4.47
C ARG A 18 -6.10 9.43 4.16
N TRP A 19 -6.53 8.71 5.18
CA TRP A 19 -7.52 7.64 5.03
C TRP A 19 -8.85 8.16 4.49
N LEU A 20 -9.37 9.27 5.06
CA LEU A 20 -10.59 9.89 4.58
C LEU A 20 -10.46 10.25 3.09
N HIS A 21 -9.37 10.89 2.70
CA HIS A 21 -9.11 11.25 1.31
C HIS A 21 -9.04 10.02 0.38
N ILE A 22 -8.46 8.90 0.85
CA ILE A 22 -8.41 7.64 0.08
C ILE A 22 -9.82 7.12 -0.14
N VAL A 23 -10.64 7.01 0.90
CA VAL A 23 -12.00 6.47 0.81
C VAL A 23 -12.93 7.39 0.01
N GLU A 24 -12.74 8.71 0.05
CA GLU A 24 -13.50 9.66 -0.79
C GLU A 24 -13.26 9.45 -2.29
N ASN A 25 -12.04 9.02 -2.68
CA ASN A 25 -11.69 8.73 -4.08
C ASN A 25 -11.89 7.25 -4.46
N HIS A 26 -11.91 6.36 -3.47
CA HIS A 26 -11.98 4.91 -3.59
C HIS A 26 -12.95 4.37 -2.53
N ASP A 27 -14.24 4.59 -2.75
CA ASP A 27 -15.34 4.22 -1.83
C ASP A 27 -15.37 2.72 -1.52
N ASP A 28 -14.93 1.90 -2.47
CA ASP A 28 -14.76 0.45 -2.34
C ASP A 28 -13.71 0.03 -1.29
N LEU A 29 -12.90 0.96 -0.77
CA LEU A 29 -12.00 0.74 0.37
C LEU A 29 -12.63 0.99 1.73
N ALA A 30 -13.88 1.47 1.82
CA ALA A 30 -14.55 1.63 3.10
C ALA A 30 -14.56 0.30 3.88
N GLY A 31 -14.04 0.31 5.11
CA GLY A 31 -13.90 -0.89 5.94
C GLY A 31 -12.62 -1.72 5.69
N HIS A 32 -11.74 -1.30 4.78
CA HIS A 32 -10.48 -1.98 4.46
C HIS A 32 -9.23 -1.32 5.07
N TYR A 33 -9.40 -0.51 6.13
CA TYR A 33 -8.29 0.20 6.79
C TYR A 33 -7.16 -0.76 7.22
N ASP A 34 -7.51 -1.81 7.95
CA ASP A 34 -6.55 -2.81 8.41
C ASP A 34 -5.93 -3.61 7.26
N SER A 35 -6.69 -3.82 6.17
CA SER A 35 -6.16 -4.47 4.97
C SER A 35 -5.08 -3.62 4.29
N VAL A 36 -5.21 -2.29 4.31
CA VAL A 36 -4.18 -1.37 3.78
C VAL A 36 -2.92 -1.42 4.62
N LEU A 37 -3.03 -1.42 5.95
CA LEU A 37 -1.88 -1.57 6.84
C LEU A 37 -1.20 -2.93 6.63
N MET A 38 -1.99 -4.02 6.61
CA MET A 38 -1.48 -5.36 6.37
C MET A 38 -0.79 -5.50 5.01
N ALA A 39 -1.29 -4.83 3.96
CA ALA A 39 -0.63 -4.86 2.66
C ALA A 39 0.73 -4.14 2.66
N LEU A 40 0.98 -3.20 3.58
CA LEU A 40 2.29 -2.57 3.76
C LEU A 40 3.26 -3.47 4.53
N GLU A 41 2.78 -4.18 5.55
CA GLU A 41 3.59 -5.04 6.43
C GLU A 41 3.92 -6.39 5.78
N ASP A 42 2.93 -6.98 5.12
CA ASP A 42 2.98 -8.31 4.52
C ASP A 42 2.44 -8.26 3.08
N PRO A 43 3.13 -7.63 2.12
CA PRO A 43 2.72 -7.69 0.72
C PRO A 43 3.07 -9.03 0.09
N ASP A 44 2.34 -9.42 -0.95
CA ASP A 44 2.74 -10.54 -1.82
C ASP A 44 3.90 -10.12 -2.75
N LEU A 45 3.93 -8.85 -3.14
CA LEU A 45 4.98 -8.26 -3.97
C LEU A 45 5.02 -6.74 -3.84
N ILE A 46 6.18 -6.18 -4.19
CA ILE A 46 6.37 -4.72 -4.30
C ILE A 46 6.75 -4.36 -5.73
N LEU A 47 6.09 -3.33 -6.26
CA LEU A 47 6.40 -2.71 -7.54
C LEU A 47 7.02 -1.33 -7.33
N ARG A 48 7.81 -0.87 -8.32
CA ARG A 48 8.16 0.55 -8.42
C ARG A 48 6.96 1.36 -8.91
N GLY A 49 6.60 2.39 -8.16
CA GLY A 49 5.67 3.42 -8.61
C GLY A 49 6.37 4.59 -9.31
N HIS A 50 5.67 5.71 -9.41
CA HIS A 50 6.21 6.94 -10.02
C HIS A 50 6.83 7.87 -8.98
N ARG A 51 7.79 8.70 -9.40
CA ARG A 51 8.42 9.74 -8.54
C ARG A 51 8.98 9.20 -7.22
N GLY A 52 9.54 8.00 -7.26
CA GLY A 52 10.16 7.34 -6.11
C GLY A 52 9.18 6.71 -5.12
N SER A 53 7.91 6.52 -5.50
CA SER A 53 6.97 5.72 -4.71
C SER A 53 7.18 4.22 -4.91
N LEU A 54 6.69 3.45 -3.95
CA LEU A 54 6.59 2.00 -3.96
C LEU A 54 5.10 1.63 -3.96
N ILE A 55 4.79 0.44 -4.47
CA ILE A 55 3.43 -0.10 -4.46
C ILE A 55 3.48 -1.46 -3.80
N ALA A 56 2.95 -1.56 -2.58
CA ALA A 56 2.76 -2.82 -1.90
C ALA A 56 1.47 -3.47 -2.41
N VAL A 57 1.53 -4.72 -2.85
CA VAL A 57 0.40 -5.41 -3.46
C VAL A 57 0.11 -6.67 -2.67
N ARG A 58 -1.13 -6.83 -2.21
CA ARG A 58 -1.63 -8.02 -1.52
C ARG A 58 -2.90 -8.54 -2.19
N GLY A 59 -3.01 -9.83 -2.37
CA GLY A 59 -4.19 -10.49 -2.89
C GLY A 59 -5.39 -10.28 -1.96
N SER A 60 -6.53 -9.91 -2.53
CA SER A 60 -7.80 -9.74 -1.80
C SER A 60 -8.84 -10.80 -2.19
N GLY A 61 -8.38 -11.90 -2.82
CA GLY A 61 -9.22 -12.98 -3.32
C GLY A 61 -9.84 -12.71 -4.71
N ARG A 62 -10.32 -13.77 -5.37
CA ARG A 62 -11.02 -13.73 -6.68
C ARG A 62 -10.27 -12.98 -7.81
N GLY A 63 -8.94 -13.04 -7.81
CA GLY A 63 -8.12 -12.34 -8.80
C GLY A 63 -8.09 -10.81 -8.64
N ARG A 64 -8.52 -10.31 -7.48
CA ARG A 64 -8.42 -8.89 -7.09
C ARG A 64 -7.24 -8.72 -6.14
N TYR A 65 -6.59 -7.58 -6.24
CA TYR A 65 -5.46 -7.17 -5.42
C TYR A 65 -5.74 -5.82 -4.79
N LEU A 66 -5.32 -5.65 -3.55
CA LEU A 66 -5.19 -4.35 -2.92
C LEU A 66 -3.79 -3.81 -3.23
N ALA A 67 -3.74 -2.66 -3.90
CA ALA A 67 -2.50 -1.95 -4.20
C ALA A 67 -2.42 -0.71 -3.30
N VAL A 68 -1.37 -0.64 -2.47
CA VAL A 68 -1.10 0.49 -1.58
C VAL A 68 0.14 1.22 -2.08
N VAL A 69 -0.05 2.46 -2.52
CA VAL A 69 1.04 3.32 -2.98
C VAL A 69 1.57 4.10 -1.79
N TYR A 70 2.85 3.95 -1.50
CA TYR A 70 3.51 4.62 -0.37
C TYR A 70 4.87 5.16 -0.77
N ARG A 71 5.43 6.01 0.08
CA ARG A 71 6.79 6.53 -0.10
C ARG A 71 7.53 6.52 1.22
N GLN A 72 8.76 6.02 1.18
CA GLN A 72 9.74 6.18 2.24
C GLN A 72 10.50 7.48 1.97
N VAL A 73 10.53 8.38 2.95
CA VAL A 73 11.27 9.66 2.86
C VAL A 73 12.59 9.62 3.63
N SER A 74 12.70 8.71 4.60
CA SER A 74 13.93 8.36 5.30
C SER A 74 13.88 6.89 5.75
N LEU A 75 14.89 6.44 6.48
CA LEU A 75 14.88 5.11 7.12
C LEU A 75 13.87 5.02 8.27
N GLU A 76 13.40 6.15 8.80
CA GLU A 76 12.53 6.22 9.98
C GLU A 76 11.15 6.84 9.68
N ASP A 77 10.90 7.27 8.44
CA ASP A 77 9.63 7.89 8.06
C ASP A 77 9.24 7.58 6.61
N GLY A 78 7.94 7.38 6.44
CA GLY A 78 7.28 7.17 5.18
C GLY A 78 5.77 7.34 5.37
N PHE A 79 5.05 7.48 4.26
CA PHE A 79 3.61 7.73 4.31
C PHE A 79 2.88 7.09 3.14
N VAL A 80 1.60 6.77 3.38
CA VAL A 80 0.69 6.31 2.33
C VAL A 80 0.30 7.49 1.43
N ILE A 81 0.41 7.29 0.12
CA ILE A 81 -0.02 8.24 -0.90
C ILE A 81 -1.48 7.97 -1.27
N THR A 82 -1.80 6.74 -1.65
CA THR A 82 -3.15 6.29 -1.96
C THR A 82 -3.23 4.76 -1.85
N ALA A 83 -4.44 4.20 -1.87
CA ALA A 83 -4.67 2.78 -2.05
C ALA A 83 -5.84 2.57 -3.00
N TYR A 84 -5.90 1.43 -3.69
CA TYR A 84 -7.04 1.06 -4.53
C TYR A 84 -7.03 -0.44 -4.81
N PHE A 85 -8.20 -0.97 -5.13
CA PHE A 85 -8.28 -2.32 -5.66
C PHE A 85 -8.01 -2.37 -7.17
N THR A 86 -7.37 -3.45 -7.63
CA THR A 86 -7.11 -3.70 -9.06
C THR A 86 -7.18 -5.20 -9.37
N SER A 87 -7.59 -5.56 -10.58
CA SER A 87 -7.46 -6.93 -11.11
C SER A 87 -6.19 -7.13 -11.95
N ARG A 88 -5.41 -6.06 -12.15
CA ARG A 88 -4.24 -6.04 -13.03
C ARG A 88 -2.99 -5.73 -12.24
N VAL A 89 -2.10 -6.72 -12.15
CA VAL A 89 -0.78 -6.62 -11.52
C VAL A 89 0.23 -7.32 -12.41
N ASP A 90 1.24 -6.58 -12.89
CA ASP A 90 2.33 -7.17 -13.65
C ASP A 90 3.42 -7.68 -12.69
N ARG A 91 3.28 -8.95 -12.27
CA ARG A 91 4.20 -9.60 -11.32
C ARG A 91 5.64 -9.70 -11.83
N ARG A 92 5.88 -9.54 -13.14
CA ARG A 92 7.24 -9.57 -13.73
C ARG A 92 8.02 -8.29 -13.43
N LYS A 93 7.32 -7.18 -13.13
CA LYS A 93 7.92 -5.90 -12.74
C LYS A 93 8.17 -5.76 -11.25
N ALA A 94 7.93 -6.83 -10.48
CA ALA A 94 8.17 -6.84 -9.05
C ALA A 94 9.66 -6.67 -8.75
N ILE A 95 9.96 -5.75 -7.84
CA ILE A 95 11.30 -5.53 -7.30
C ILE A 95 11.54 -6.34 -6.01
N TRP A 96 10.47 -6.83 -5.40
CA TRP A 96 10.49 -7.72 -4.25
C TRP A 96 9.25 -8.63 -4.29
N LYS A 97 9.37 -9.84 -3.73
CA LYS A 97 8.31 -10.84 -3.62
C LYS A 97 8.39 -11.46 -2.22
N GLY A 98 7.23 -11.62 -1.58
CA GLY A 98 7.07 -12.29 -0.29
C GLY A 98 7.08 -13.81 -0.41
#